data_AF-A0A1X7VAW1-F1
#
_entry.id   AF-A0A1X7VAW1-F1
#
_cell.length_a   1.000
_cell.length_b   1.000
_cell.length_c   1.000
_cell.angle_alpha   90.00
_cell.angle_beta   90.00
_cell.angle_gamma   90.00
#
_symmetry.space_group_name_H-M   'P 1'
#
loop_
_entity.id
_entity.type
_entity.pdbx_description
1 polymer ?
#
loop_
_entity_poly.entity_id
_entity_poly.type
_entity_poly.pdbx_seq_one_letter_code
_entity_poly.pdbx_strand_id
1 'polypeptide(L)'
;MQSYLLCCKQIKGSHTGEKIHLEYESLLEEYDIEGKVYKAVTDNGSNVVKAFKLTQELNVDNQDDDNDNEDLLELEHTLDDDVLDVSVNDDDNIMPVKDGIDSSKQVVSILAKVSRLVSHIRRSTSAVEKLEEKNAAGVIL
;
A
#
# COMPACT_ATOMS: atom_id res chain seq x y z
N MET A 1 -10.77 20.14 -9.43
CA MET A 1 -9.93 18.97 -9.75
C MET A 1 -10.87 17.84 -10.13
N GLN A 2 -10.63 17.16 -11.24
CA GLN A 2 -11.48 16.06 -11.70
C GLN A 2 -10.65 14.79 -11.67
N SER A 3 -11.17 13.76 -10.98
CA SER A 3 -10.49 12.49 -10.84
C SER A 3 -11.11 11.48 -11.80
N TYR A 4 -10.27 10.75 -12.52
CA TYR A 4 -10.67 9.71 -13.44
C TYR A 4 -9.98 8.40 -13.05
N LEU A 5 -10.73 7.31 -13.02
CA LEU A 5 -10.16 5.98 -12.87
C LEU A 5 -9.56 5.57 -14.21
N LEU A 6 -8.23 5.45 -14.27
CA LEU A 6 -7.56 4.91 -15.46
C LEU A 6 -7.71 3.39 -15.52
N CYS A 7 -7.42 2.69 -14.41
CA CYS A 7 -7.33 1.23 -14.42
C CYS A 7 -7.64 0.61 -13.04
N CYS A 8 -8.14 -0.63 -13.05
CA CYS A 8 -8.24 -1.49 -11.87
C CYS A 8 -7.89 -2.93 -12.28
N LYS A 9 -6.62 -3.33 -12.09
CA LYS A 9 -6.10 -4.65 -12.47
C LYS A 9 -5.89 -5.54 -11.24
N GLN A 10 -6.22 -6.83 -11.38
CA GLN A 10 -5.88 -7.84 -10.39
C GLN A 10 -4.50 -8.43 -10.72
N ILE A 11 -3.51 -8.16 -9.88
CA ILE A 11 -2.21 -8.85 -9.93
C ILE A 11 -2.41 -10.25 -9.34
N LYS A 12 -2.12 -11.31 -10.11
CA LYS A 12 -2.23 -12.70 -9.64
C LYS A 12 -0.90 -13.20 -9.06
N GLY A 13 -0.95 -14.07 -8.06
CA GLY A 13 0.25 -14.68 -7.47
C GLY A 13 0.99 -13.72 -6.54
N SER A 14 2.33 -13.78 -6.53
CA SER A 14 3.13 -12.90 -5.68
C SER A 14 3.10 -11.46 -6.18
N HIS A 15 2.82 -10.52 -5.28
CA HIS A 15 2.80 -9.08 -5.53
C HIS A 15 4.16 -8.45 -5.26
N THR A 16 5.21 -8.91 -5.93
CA THR A 16 6.56 -8.37 -5.74
C THR A 16 6.67 -6.95 -6.29
N GLY A 17 7.66 -6.18 -5.83
CA GLY A 17 7.86 -4.81 -6.29
C GLY A 17 8.11 -4.73 -7.81
N GLU A 18 8.87 -5.66 -8.35
CA GLU A 18 9.15 -5.74 -9.79
C GLU A 18 7.87 -5.96 -10.60
N LYS A 19 6.95 -6.79 -10.08
CA LYS A 19 5.69 -7.05 -10.76
C LYS A 19 4.75 -5.85 -10.72
N ILE A 20 4.72 -5.13 -9.60
CA ILE A 20 3.94 -3.90 -9.47
C ILE A 20 4.51 -2.82 -10.41
N HIS A 21 5.84 -2.70 -10.49
CA HIS A 21 6.52 -1.78 -11.39
C HIS A 21 6.21 -2.09 -12.87
N LEU A 22 6.31 -3.37 -13.28
CA LEU A 22 5.98 -3.79 -14.64
C LEU A 22 4.53 -3.43 -15.03
N GLU A 23 3.56 -3.66 -14.13
CA GLU A 23 2.16 -3.32 -14.36
C GLU A 23 1.93 -1.81 -14.42
N TYR A 24 2.71 -1.03 -13.66
CA TYR A 24 2.69 0.43 -13.71
C TYR A 24 3.22 0.93 -15.06
N GLU A 25 4.40 0.48 -15.51
CA GLU A 25 4.97 0.85 -16.82
C GLU A 25 4.03 0.47 -17.97
N SER A 26 3.49 -0.76 -17.93
CA SER A 26 2.52 -1.24 -18.93
C SER A 26 1.25 -0.37 -18.97
N LEU A 27 0.84 0.20 -17.83
CA LEU A 27 -0.29 1.13 -17.77
C LEU A 27 0.07 2.48 -18.38
N LEU A 28 1.27 3.00 -18.14
CA LEU A 28 1.68 4.26 -18.76
C LEU A 28 1.67 4.14 -20.29
N GLU A 29 2.21 3.04 -20.82
CA GLU A 29 2.23 2.72 -22.26
C GLU A 29 0.83 2.51 -22.83
N GLU A 30 -0.04 1.77 -22.14
CA GLU A 30 -1.41 1.52 -22.58
C GLU A 30 -2.22 2.82 -22.77
N TYR A 31 -1.92 3.86 -21.99
CA TYR A 31 -2.62 5.14 -22.00
C TYR A 31 -1.84 6.27 -22.68
N ASP A 32 -0.64 6.01 -23.21
CA ASP A 32 0.28 7.02 -23.78
C ASP A 32 0.51 8.17 -22.80
N ILE A 33 0.84 7.85 -21.54
CA ILE A 33 1.08 8.84 -20.47
C ILE A 33 2.48 8.73 -19.86
N GLU A 34 3.39 8.03 -20.51
CA GLU A 34 4.82 8.08 -20.16
C GLU A 34 5.31 9.53 -20.18
N GLY A 35 6.10 9.92 -19.16
CA GLY A 35 6.60 11.29 -18.99
C GLY A 35 5.52 12.34 -18.69
N LYS A 36 4.24 11.98 -18.60
CA LYS A 36 3.14 12.90 -18.24
C LYS A 36 2.73 12.78 -16.77
N VAL A 37 3.24 11.78 -16.05
CA VAL A 37 3.03 11.61 -14.62
C VAL A 37 4.03 12.46 -13.86
N TYR A 38 3.55 13.41 -13.07
CA TYR A 38 4.40 14.29 -12.25
C TYR A 38 4.55 13.77 -10.80
N LYS A 39 3.57 12.98 -10.33
CA LYS A 39 3.52 12.50 -8.96
C LYS A 39 2.78 11.17 -8.88
N ALA A 40 3.38 10.22 -8.18
CA ALA A 40 2.76 8.97 -7.77
C ALA A 40 2.46 9.04 -6.27
N VAL A 41 1.22 8.74 -5.91
CA VAL A 41 0.78 8.72 -4.51
C VAL A 41 0.43 7.30 -4.13
N THR A 42 1.13 6.74 -3.15
CA THR A 42 1.06 5.33 -2.79
C THR A 42 0.90 5.11 -1.28
N ASP A 43 0.60 3.87 -0.89
CA ASP A 43 0.68 3.46 0.51
C ASP A 43 2.12 3.04 0.88
N ASN A 44 2.38 2.84 2.18
CA ASN A 44 3.68 2.40 2.66
C ASN A 44 3.90 0.87 2.53
N GLY A 45 3.22 0.21 1.59
CA GLY A 45 3.39 -1.21 1.38
C GLY A 45 4.81 -1.51 0.91
N SER A 46 5.54 -2.43 1.56
CA SER A 46 6.97 -2.66 1.28
C SER A 46 7.27 -2.95 -0.19
N ASN A 47 6.41 -3.72 -0.86
CA ASN A 47 6.56 -4.02 -2.29
C ASN A 47 6.14 -2.84 -3.18
N VAL A 48 5.20 -2.00 -2.75
CA VAL A 48 4.83 -0.77 -3.46
C VAL A 48 5.98 0.23 -3.39
N VAL A 49 6.55 0.45 -2.20
CA VAL A 49 7.75 1.26 -2.01
C VAL A 49 8.90 0.74 -2.89
N LYS A 50 9.13 -0.58 -2.93
CA LYS A 50 10.15 -1.17 -3.81
C LYS A 50 9.87 -0.90 -5.29
N ALA A 51 8.62 -1.02 -5.74
CA ALA A 51 8.23 -0.82 -7.13
C ALA A 51 8.53 0.61 -7.63
N PHE A 52 8.28 1.60 -6.80
CA PHE A 52 8.47 3.01 -7.16
C PHE A 52 9.89 3.52 -6.91
N LYS A 53 10.72 2.79 -6.15
CA LYS A 53 12.17 2.99 -6.12
C LYS A 53 12.84 2.55 -7.43
N LEU A 54 12.42 1.41 -8.00
CA LEU A 54 12.91 0.95 -9.31
C LEU A 54 12.66 1.99 -10.42
N THR A 55 11.53 2.70 -10.35
CA THR A 55 11.23 3.81 -11.27
C THR A 55 12.21 4.98 -11.12
N GLN A 56 12.74 5.23 -9.93
CA GLN A 56 13.74 6.28 -9.72
C GLN A 56 15.10 5.86 -10.25
N GLU A 57 15.51 4.61 -10.03
CA GLU A 57 16.81 4.06 -10.49
C GLU A 57 16.91 4.06 -12.03
N LEU A 58 15.86 3.67 -12.75
CA LEU A 58 15.86 3.62 -14.22
C LEU A 58 15.89 5.00 -14.91
N ASN A 59 15.53 6.07 -14.19
CA ASN A 59 15.66 7.43 -14.73
C ASN A 59 17.07 8.01 -14.57
N VAL A 60 17.96 7.33 -13.82
CA VAL A 60 19.37 7.73 -13.64
C VAL A 60 20.29 7.08 -14.70
N ASP A 61 19.89 5.96 -15.29
CA ASP A 61 20.72 5.17 -16.23
C ASP A 61 20.79 5.70 -17.68
N ASN A 62 20.40 6.95 -17.94
CA ASN A 62 20.75 7.64 -19.19
C ASN A 62 22.09 8.42 -19.10
N GLN A 63 22.88 8.18 -18.05
CA GLN A 63 24.28 8.60 -18.01
C GLN A 63 25.16 7.39 -17.72
N ASP A 64 25.89 6.97 -18.74
CA ASP A 64 26.99 6.01 -18.66
C ASP A 64 27.92 6.37 -17.49
N ASP A 65 28.07 5.49 -16.50
CA ASP A 65 29.39 5.13 -15.97
C ASP A 65 29.30 3.88 -15.07
N ASP A 66 30.06 2.86 -15.48
CA ASP A 66 30.32 1.62 -14.75
C ASP A 66 30.86 1.93 -13.34
N ASN A 67 30.12 1.58 -12.28
CA ASN A 67 30.76 1.20 -11.02
C ASN A 67 29.85 0.36 -10.12
N ASP A 68 30.20 -0.93 -10.01
CA ASP A 68 29.73 -1.82 -8.96
C ASP A 68 30.05 -1.24 -7.58
N ASN A 69 29.03 -0.83 -6.81
CA ASN A 69 29.09 -0.86 -5.35
C ASN A 69 27.69 -0.98 -4.75
N GLU A 70 27.44 -2.13 -4.13
CA GLU A 70 26.44 -2.28 -3.09
C GLU A 70 26.85 -1.45 -1.87
N ASP A 71 26.49 -0.16 -1.83
CA ASP A 71 26.31 0.50 -0.54
C ASP A 71 25.28 1.62 -0.60
N LEU A 72 24.45 1.61 0.44
CA LEU A 72 23.33 2.48 0.73
C LEU A 72 23.76 3.96 0.75
N LEU A 73 23.39 4.73 -0.28
CA LEU A 73 23.52 6.20 -0.24
C LEU A 73 22.16 6.87 -0.20
N GLU A 74 21.85 7.37 1.00
CA GLU A 74 20.91 8.45 1.27
C GLU A 74 21.39 9.69 0.51
N LEU A 75 20.87 9.90 -0.70
CA LEU A 75 21.32 10.96 -1.60
C LEU A 75 20.25 12.05 -1.70
N GLU A 76 20.45 13.10 -0.90
CA GLU A 76 19.78 14.39 -1.00
C GLU A 76 20.24 15.06 -2.31
N HIS A 77 19.38 15.10 -3.34
CA HIS A 77 19.66 15.83 -4.59
C HIS A 77 18.68 16.97 -4.84
N THR A 78 19.29 18.14 -5.06
CA THR A 78 18.70 19.41 -5.48
C THR A 78 18.34 19.41 -6.96
N LEU A 79 17.06 19.69 -7.25
CA LEU A 79 16.44 20.39 -8.41
C LEU A 79 17.10 20.29 -9.81
N ASP A 80 16.45 19.63 -10.78
CA ASP A 80 15.65 20.25 -11.88
C ASP A 80 15.18 19.19 -12.91
N ASP A 81 13.89 19.26 -13.28
CA ASP A 81 13.07 18.61 -14.33
C ASP A 81 13.08 17.06 -14.51
N ASP A 82 11.87 16.48 -14.50
CA ASP A 82 11.47 15.09 -14.84
C ASP A 82 11.58 13.96 -13.79
N VAL A 83 11.87 14.26 -12.52
CA VAL A 83 11.82 13.23 -11.45
C VAL A 83 10.40 13.03 -10.93
N LEU A 84 9.90 11.79 -11.01
CA LEU A 84 8.63 11.36 -10.41
C LEU A 84 8.65 11.54 -8.88
N ASP A 85 7.85 12.48 -8.36
CA ASP A 85 7.62 12.62 -6.92
C ASP A 85 6.79 11.43 -6.42
N VAL A 86 7.38 10.58 -5.58
CA VAL A 86 6.69 9.44 -4.98
C VAL A 86 6.39 9.80 -3.53
N SER A 87 5.13 10.14 -3.24
CA SER A 87 4.72 10.44 -1.87
C SER A 87 3.89 9.30 -1.29
N VAL A 88 4.23 8.90 -0.07
CA VAL A 88 3.38 8.04 0.74
C VAL A 88 2.29 8.90 1.38
N ASN A 89 1.02 8.52 1.26
CA ASN A 89 -0.06 9.23 1.94
C ASN A 89 0.00 9.01 3.45
N ASP A 90 0.30 10.07 4.20
CA ASP A 90 0.24 10.04 5.68
C ASP A 90 -1.16 10.38 6.22
N ASP A 91 -1.97 11.12 5.47
CA ASP A 91 -3.22 11.73 5.98
C ASP A 91 -4.33 10.71 6.32
N ASP A 92 -4.34 9.53 5.69
CA ASP A 92 -5.28 8.42 5.97
C ASP A 92 -4.58 7.21 6.61
N ASN A 93 -3.35 7.37 7.09
CA ASN A 93 -2.57 6.26 7.63
C ASN A 93 -3.11 5.84 9.01
N ILE A 94 -3.70 4.64 9.09
CA ILE A 94 -4.20 4.06 10.35
C ILE A 94 -3.05 3.48 11.20
N MET A 95 -1.83 3.34 10.64
CA MET A 95 -0.70 2.74 11.35
C MET A 95 -0.36 3.42 12.68
N PRO A 96 -0.33 4.77 12.82
CA PRO A 96 -0.06 5.41 14.11
C PRO A 96 -1.08 5.05 15.19
N VAL A 97 -2.35 4.88 14.82
CA VAL A 97 -3.41 4.45 15.74
C VAL A 97 -3.17 3.01 16.19
N LYS A 98 -2.84 2.12 15.24
CA LYS A 98 -2.48 0.73 15.54
C LYS A 98 -1.25 0.66 16.47
N ASP A 99 -0.20 1.41 16.16
CA ASP A 99 1.05 1.42 16.94
C ASP A 99 0.82 1.97 18.35
N GLY A 100 -0.03 2.98 18.50
CA GLY A 100 -0.48 3.48 19.79
C GLY A 100 -1.25 2.44 20.61
N ILE A 101 -2.11 1.64 19.96
CA ILE A 101 -2.82 0.53 20.60
C ILE A 101 -1.85 -0.59 21.01
N ASP A 102 -0.93 -0.97 20.13
CA ASP A 102 0.05 -2.04 20.35
C ASP A 102 1.06 -1.69 21.47
N SER A 103 1.30 -0.40 21.68
CA SER A 103 2.14 0.11 22.77
C SER A 103 1.55 -0.15 24.17
N SER A 104 0.23 -0.32 24.29
CA SER A 104 -0.45 -0.53 25.57
C SER A 104 -0.74 -2.02 25.85
N LYS A 105 0.10 -2.65 26.68
CA LYS A 105 -0.04 -4.07 27.07
C LYS A 105 -1.42 -4.45 27.60
N GLN A 106 -2.07 -3.55 28.35
CA GLN A 106 -3.41 -3.80 28.90
C GLN A 106 -4.46 -3.88 27.79
N VAL A 107 -4.42 -2.94 26.85
CA VAL A 107 -5.35 -2.88 25.72
C VAL A 107 -5.16 -4.08 24.79
N VAL A 108 -3.90 -4.42 24.45
CA VAL A 108 -3.57 -5.61 23.65
C VAL A 108 -4.11 -6.90 24.27
N SER A 109 -4.00 -7.04 25.60
CA SER A 109 -4.51 -8.23 26.30
C SER A 109 -6.04 -8.38 26.24
N ILE A 110 -6.77 -7.27 26.27
CA ILE A 110 -8.23 -7.25 26.15
C ILE A 110 -8.62 -7.55 24.70
N LEU A 111 -7.96 -6.91 23.72
CA LEU A 111 -8.18 -7.16 22.29
C LEU A 111 -7.94 -8.63 21.94
N ALA A 112 -6.93 -9.27 22.51
CA ALA A 112 -6.69 -10.70 22.32
C ALA A 112 -7.85 -11.57 22.81
N LYS A 113 -8.48 -11.23 23.96
CA LYS A 113 -9.67 -11.93 24.47
C LYS A 113 -10.87 -11.72 23.56
N VAL A 114 -11.10 -10.48 23.11
CA VAL A 114 -12.19 -10.15 22.17
C VAL A 114 -11.99 -10.89 20.85
N SER A 115 -10.76 -10.92 20.31
CA SER A 115 -10.42 -11.65 19.09
C SER A 115 -10.71 -13.16 19.19
N ARG A 116 -10.42 -13.78 20.35
CA ARG A 116 -10.79 -15.18 20.62
C ARG A 116 -12.30 -15.38 20.65
N LEU A 117 -13.05 -14.47 21.28
CA LEU A 117 -14.51 -14.54 21.31
C LEU A 117 -15.09 -14.45 19.89
N VAL A 118 -14.66 -13.46 19.12
CA VAL A 118 -15.06 -13.28 17.71
C VAL A 118 -14.71 -14.52 16.89
N SER A 119 -13.54 -15.11 17.10
CA SER A 119 -13.12 -16.33 16.43
C SER A 119 -14.03 -17.52 16.76
N HIS A 120 -14.43 -17.67 18.01
CA HIS A 120 -15.39 -18.70 18.42
C HIS A 120 -16.78 -18.48 17.83
N ILE A 121 -17.25 -17.24 17.79
CA ILE A 121 -18.54 -16.88 17.18
C ILE A 121 -18.52 -17.22 15.69
N ARG A 122 -17.49 -16.80 14.94
CA ARG A 122 -17.40 -17.07 13.49
C ARG A 122 -17.31 -18.55 13.15
N ARG A 123 -16.80 -19.39 14.06
CA ARG A 123 -16.72 -20.84 13.88
C ARG A 123 -17.99 -21.58 14.32
N SER A 124 -18.91 -20.92 15.03
CA SER A 124 -20.14 -21.51 15.51
C SER A 124 -21.31 -21.12 14.60
N THR A 125 -21.80 -22.10 13.82
CA THR A 125 -22.97 -21.92 12.94
C THR A 125 -24.19 -21.39 13.69
N SER A 126 -24.49 -21.95 14.87
CA SER A 126 -25.62 -21.50 15.69
C SER A 126 -25.47 -20.06 16.24
N ALA A 127 -24.25 -19.60 16.50
CA ALA A 127 -24.02 -18.23 16.97
C ALA A 127 -24.15 -17.22 15.83
N VAL A 128 -23.72 -17.59 14.61
CA VAL A 128 -23.84 -16.77 13.41
C VAL A 128 -25.31 -16.59 13.02
N GLU A 129 -26.09 -17.66 12.97
CA GLU A 129 -27.52 -17.60 12.63
C GLU A 129 -28.30 -16.66 13.56
N LYS A 130 -28.07 -16.77 14.89
CA LYS A 130 -28.72 -15.88 15.87
C LYS A 130 -28.29 -14.42 15.78
N LEU A 131 -27.09 -14.15 15.27
CA LEU A 131 -26.61 -12.79 15.02
C LEU A 131 -27.24 -12.22 13.76
N GLU A 132 -27.34 -13.01 12.70
CA GLU A 132 -27.99 -12.63 11.45
C GLU A 132 -29.50 -12.36 11.65
N GLU A 133 -30.19 -13.19 12.44
CA GLU A 133 -31.60 -12.98 12.82
C GLU A 133 -31.80 -11.65 13.57
N LYS A 134 -30.90 -11.31 14.51
CA LYS A 134 -30.97 -10.04 15.26
C LYS A 134 -30.65 -8.82 14.39
N ASN A 135 -29.73 -8.97 13.44
CA ASN A 135 -29.40 -7.91 12.50
C ASN A 135 -30.57 -7.65 11.53
N ALA A 136 -31.22 -8.71 11.04
CA ALA A 136 -32.42 -8.62 10.21
C ALA A 136 -33.61 -7.99 10.95
N ALA A 137 -33.67 -8.13 12.28
CA ALA A 137 -34.67 -7.48 13.13
C ALA A 137 -34.42 -5.98 13.38
N GLY A 138 -33.33 -5.41 12.84
CA GLY A 138 -33.00 -3.99 12.99
C GLY A 138 -32.59 -3.59 14.41
N VAL A 139 -32.20 -4.55 15.25
CA VAL A 139 -31.81 -4.31 16.65
C VAL A 139 -30.29 -4.38 16.76
N ILE A 140 -29.60 -3.34 16.29
CA ILE A 140 -28.24 -3.02 16.75
C ILE A 140 -28.17 -1.51 16.96
N LEU A 141 -27.68 -1.12 18.16
CA LEU A 141 -27.34 0.24 18.59
C LEU A 141 -26.25 0.87 17.70
#